data_AF-A0A183J4A9-F1
#
_entry.id   AF-A0A183J4A9-F1
#
_cell.length_a   1.000
_cell.length_b   1.000
_cell.length_c   1.000
_cell.angle_alpha   90.00
_cell.angle_beta   90.00
_cell.angle_gamma   90.00
#
_symmetry.space_group_name_H-M   'P 1'
#
loop_
_entity.id
_entity.type
_entity.pdbx_description
1 polymer ?
#
loop_
_entity_poly.entity_id
_entity_poly.type
_entity_poly.pdbx_seq_one_letter_code
_entity_poly.pdbx_strand_id
1 'polypeptide(L)'
;MSSRPHRLSAAVVQRWLFVVTILAMAMRLVAAYSLSKWVPRPGCHKLAFKRTIKINGCKPFDVHLNGCRGHCPSWTVPPSVKQADAEQTTDNKFVTYATCCRMTEHELVR
;
A
#
# COMPACT_ATOMS: atom_id res chain seq x y z
N MET A 1 6.85 -34.63 55.38
CA MET A 1 7.07 -34.11 54.01
C MET A 1 6.82 -32.61 54.00
N SER A 2 7.85 -31.78 53.83
CA SER A 2 7.69 -30.34 53.61
C SER A 2 8.54 -29.95 52.41
N SER A 3 7.87 -29.83 51.26
CA SER A 3 8.44 -29.42 49.98
C SER A 3 8.73 -27.93 50.02
N ARG A 4 10.02 -27.55 50.00
CA ARG A 4 10.45 -26.15 49.87
C ARG A 4 10.19 -25.68 48.42
N PRO A 5 9.56 -24.52 48.20
CA PRO A 5 9.36 -24.02 46.86
C PRO A 5 10.70 -23.54 46.27
N HIS A 6 10.98 -23.95 45.03
CA HIS A 6 12.10 -23.45 44.25
C HIS A 6 11.96 -21.93 44.04
N ARG A 7 12.67 -21.12 44.83
CA ARG A 7 12.88 -19.71 44.52
C ARG A 7 13.79 -19.63 43.30
N LEU A 8 13.21 -19.38 42.13
CA LEU A 8 13.96 -18.99 40.94
C LEU A 8 14.78 -17.73 41.28
N SER A 9 16.08 -17.78 41.00
CA SER A 9 16.99 -16.64 41.23
C SER A 9 16.51 -15.42 40.43
N ALA A 10 16.49 -14.24 41.04
CA ALA A 10 16.07 -12.98 40.41
C ALA A 10 16.81 -12.71 39.08
N ALA A 11 18.04 -13.20 38.94
CA ALA A 11 18.82 -13.11 37.70
C ALA A 11 18.23 -13.95 36.55
N VAL A 12 17.60 -15.08 36.85
CA VAL A 12 16.92 -15.93 35.86
C VAL A 12 15.66 -15.21 35.39
N VAL A 13 14.86 -14.68 36.33
CA VAL A 13 13.65 -13.91 36.01
C VAL A 13 13.99 -12.68 35.15
N GLN A 14 15.05 -11.95 35.50
CA GLN A 14 15.51 -10.78 34.75
C GLN A 14 15.95 -11.14 33.32
N ARG A 15 16.66 -12.26 33.12
CA ARG A 15 17.04 -12.75 31.79
C ARG A 15 15.82 -13.11 30.93
N TRP A 16 14.81 -13.76 31.51
CA TRP A 16 13.57 -14.08 30.79
C TRP A 16 12.78 -12.83 30.43
N LEU A 17 12.72 -11.82 31.31
CA LEU A 17 12.08 -10.54 31.00
C LEU A 17 12.75 -9.85 29.79
N PHE A 18 14.09 -9.83 29.73
CA PHE A 18 14.80 -9.27 28.57
C PHE A 18 14.54 -10.06 27.28
N VAL A 19 14.47 -11.39 27.34
CA VAL A 19 14.18 -12.20 26.15
C VAL A 19 12.75 -11.96 25.65
N VAL A 20 11.78 -11.88 26.57
CA VAL A 20 10.37 -11.60 26.22
C VAL A 20 10.22 -10.19 25.64
N THR A 21 10.90 -9.18 26.18
CA THR A 21 10.83 -7.81 25.63
C THR A 21 11.45 -7.72 24.25
N ILE A 22 12.59 -8.37 24.01
CA ILE A 22 13.23 -8.43 22.68
C ILE A 22 12.31 -9.14 21.67
N LEU A 23 11.72 -10.29 22.04
CA LEU A 23 10.79 -11.02 21.19
C LEU A 23 9.53 -10.19 20.87
N ALA A 24 8.97 -9.51 21.87
CA ALA A 24 7.82 -8.63 21.67
C ALA A 24 8.16 -7.46 20.73
N MET A 25 9.34 -6.84 20.88
CA MET A 25 9.80 -5.75 20.02
C MET A 25 10.00 -6.23 18.57
N ALA A 26 10.64 -7.40 18.39
CA ALA A 26 10.84 -8.01 17.08
C ALA A 26 9.49 -8.28 16.38
N MET A 27 8.50 -8.80 17.11
CA MET A 27 7.17 -9.07 16.56
C MET A 27 6.43 -7.79 16.13
N ARG A 28 6.61 -6.67 16.84
CA ARG A 28 6.05 -5.37 16.46
C ARG A 28 6.70 -4.81 15.19
N LEU A 29 8.02 -4.93 15.07
CA LEU A 29 8.74 -4.53 13.85
C LEU A 29 8.30 -5.38 12.65
N VAL A 30 8.04 -6.67 12.87
CA VAL A 30 7.54 -7.59 11.84
C VAL A 30 6.16 -7.18 11.30
N ALA A 31 5.25 -6.85 12.21
CA ALA A 31 3.92 -6.38 11.84
C ALA A 31 3.98 -5.04 11.07
N ALA A 32 4.83 -4.10 11.50
CA ALA A 32 4.98 -2.79 10.88
C ALA A 32 5.52 -2.87 9.44
N TYR A 33 6.54 -3.71 9.17
CA TYR A 33 7.04 -3.87 7.80
C TYR A 33 5.96 -4.47 6.90
N SER A 34 5.19 -5.43 7.41
CA SER A 34 4.19 -6.15 6.62
C SER A 34 3.10 -5.21 6.15
N LEU A 35 2.66 -4.29 7.02
CA LEU A 35 1.68 -3.27 6.70
C LEU A 35 2.19 -2.30 5.62
N SER A 36 3.46 -1.88 5.69
CA SER A 36 4.07 -0.96 4.70
C SER A 36 4.18 -1.53 3.29
N LYS A 37 4.26 -2.86 3.15
CA LYS A 37 4.28 -3.55 1.85
C LYS A 37 2.88 -3.72 1.26
N TRP A 38 1.89 -3.89 2.12
CA TRP A 38 0.50 -4.11 1.71
C TRP A 38 -0.23 -2.81 1.37
N VAL A 39 0.07 -1.72 2.08
CA VAL A 39 -0.51 -0.41 1.79
C VAL A 39 0.12 0.16 0.51
N PRO A 40 -0.66 0.37 -0.55
CA PRO A 40 -0.14 0.96 -1.76
C PRO A 40 0.31 2.39 -1.50
N ARG A 41 1.52 2.74 -1.96
CA ARG A 41 2.01 4.13 -1.80
C ARG A 41 1.08 5.08 -2.56
N PRO A 42 0.54 6.11 -1.90
CA PRO A 42 -0.30 7.10 -2.57
C PRO A 42 0.50 7.87 -3.62
N GLY A 43 -0.19 8.33 -4.66
CA GLY A 43 0.38 9.15 -5.72
C GLY A 43 0.78 8.37 -6.97
N CYS A 44 1.25 9.12 -7.98
CA CYS A 44 1.66 8.64 -9.29
C CYS A 44 3.18 8.73 -9.42
N HIS A 45 3.84 7.60 -9.69
CA HIS A 45 5.31 7.49 -9.66
C HIS A 45 5.85 7.10 -11.03
N LYS A 46 6.98 7.69 -11.42
CA LYS A 46 7.73 7.32 -12.64
C LYS A 46 8.40 5.96 -12.43
N LEU A 47 8.33 5.11 -13.44
CA LEU A 47 9.00 3.81 -13.48
C LEU A 47 9.62 3.55 -14.85
N ALA A 48 10.70 2.78 -14.87
CA ALA A 48 11.26 2.26 -16.09
C ALA A 48 10.61 0.90 -16.43
N PHE A 49 10.31 0.66 -17.70
CA PHE A 49 9.82 -0.63 -18.20
C PHE A 49 10.44 -0.95 -19.56
N LYS A 50 10.60 -2.23 -19.86
CA LYS A 50 11.04 -2.69 -21.18
C LYS A 50 9.83 -3.01 -22.06
N ARG A 51 9.86 -2.60 -23.32
CA ARG A 51 8.90 -3.05 -24.34
C ARG A 51 9.63 -3.46 -25.60
N THR A 52 9.18 -4.57 -26.17
CA THR A 52 9.58 -4.98 -27.50
C THR A 52 8.74 -4.23 -28.53
N ILE A 53 9.39 -3.43 -29.37
CA ILE A 53 8.76 -2.79 -30.51
C ILE A 53 8.85 -3.73 -31.70
N LYS A 54 7.71 -3.97 -32.36
CA LYS A 54 7.61 -4.76 -33.58
C LYS A 54 7.08 -3.88 -34.70
N ILE A 55 7.92 -3.65 -35.70
CA ILE A 55 7.58 -2.93 -36.93
C ILE A 55 7.51 -3.95 -38.06
N ASN A 56 6.47 -3.89 -38.88
CA ASN A 56 6.30 -4.80 -40.01
C ASN A 56 7.47 -4.63 -40.99
N GLY A 57 8.13 -5.74 -41.35
CA GLY A 57 9.31 -5.72 -42.22
C GLY A 57 10.63 -5.40 -41.52
N CYS A 58 10.64 -5.17 -40.20
CA CYS A 58 11.85 -4.95 -39.41
C CYS A 58 12.03 -6.01 -38.32
N LYS A 59 13.27 -6.19 -37.85
CA LYS A 59 13.55 -7.07 -36.71
C LYS A 59 12.99 -6.46 -35.42
N PRO A 60 12.29 -7.23 -34.56
CA PRO A 60 11.85 -6.74 -33.26
C PRO A 60 13.03 -6.33 -32.38
N PHE A 61 12.87 -5.28 -31.59
CA PHE A 61 13.91 -4.79 -30.67
C PHE A 61 13.31 -4.32 -29.35
N ASP A 62 14.07 -4.48 -28.27
CA ASP A 62 13.67 -4.07 -26.92
C ASP A 62 14.11 -2.63 -26.65
N VAL A 63 13.19 -1.82 -26.11
CA VAL A 63 13.45 -0.43 -25.72
C VAL A 63 13.15 -0.26 -24.24
N HIS A 64 14.02 0.48 -23.57
CA HIS A 64 13.81 0.94 -22.20
C HIS A 64 13.00 2.24 -22.23
N LEU A 65 11.80 2.22 -21.68
CA LEU A 65 10.87 3.35 -21.68
C LEU A 65 10.55 3.77 -20.25
N ASN A 66 10.21 5.05 -20.10
CA ASN A 66 9.66 5.60 -18.86
C ASN A 66 8.13 5.59 -18.91
N GLY A 67 7.49 5.26 -17.80
CA GLY A 67 6.05 5.22 -17.64
C GLY A 67 5.63 5.59 -16.22
N CYS A 68 4.33 5.58 -15.95
CA CYS A 68 3.80 5.96 -14.64
C CYS A 68 2.88 4.87 -14.07
N ARG A 69 2.96 4.64 -12.76
CA ARG A 69 2.06 3.77 -12.00
C ARG A 69 1.78 4.42 -10.66
N GLY A 70 0.53 4.37 -10.24
CA GLY A 70 0.13 5.06 -9.03
C GLY A 70 -1.22 4.63 -8.50
N HIS A 71 -1.43 4.98 -7.23
CA HIS A 71 -2.72 4.91 -6.57
C HIS A 71 -3.20 6.35 -6.43
N CYS A 72 -4.10 6.74 -7.34
CA CYS A 72 -4.63 8.09 -7.39
C CYS A 72 -5.92 8.21 -6.58
N PRO A 73 -6.18 9.38 -5.98
CA PRO A 73 -7.37 9.57 -5.17
C PRO A 73 -8.64 9.48 -6.03
N SER A 74 -9.62 8.76 -5.49
CA SER A 74 -10.97 8.66 -6.03
C SER A 74 -11.97 8.54 -4.89
N TRP A 75 -13.08 9.25 -4.96
CA TRP A 75 -14.16 9.15 -3.99
C TRP A 75 -15.52 9.45 -4.64
N THR A 76 -16.58 9.02 -3.97
CA THR A 76 -17.96 9.24 -4.38
C THR A 76 -18.72 9.86 -3.23
N VAL A 77 -19.41 10.97 -3.50
CA VAL A 77 -20.28 11.64 -2.56
C VAL A 77 -21.72 11.19 -2.86
N PRO A 78 -22.39 10.51 -1.92
CA PRO A 78 -23.79 10.15 -2.08
C PRO A 78 -24.68 11.41 -2.03
N PRO A 79 -25.92 11.35 -2.55
CA PRO A 79 -26.86 12.46 -2.46
C PRO A 79 -27.15 12.82 -1.00
N SER A 80 -27.44 14.10 -0.75
CA SER A 80 -27.78 14.56 0.59
C SER A 80 -29.17 14.05 1.01
N VAL A 81 -29.39 13.85 2.32
CA VAL A 81 -30.67 13.33 2.86
C VAL A 81 -31.87 14.19 2.41
N LYS A 82 -31.70 15.51 2.33
CA LYS A 82 -32.73 16.43 1.83
C LYS A 82 -33.08 16.24 0.35
N GLN A 83 -32.15 15.74 -0.46
CA GLN A 83 -32.39 15.40 -1.88
C GLN A 83 -32.98 13.99 -2.03
N ALA A 84 -32.63 13.06 -1.14
CA ALA A 84 -33.21 11.72 -1.11
C ALA A 84 -34.69 11.72 -0.70
N ASP A 85 -35.10 12.64 0.18
CA ASP A 85 -36.48 12.75 0.67
C ASP A 85 -37.38 13.62 -0.23
N ALA A 86 -36.80 14.55 -1.01
CA ALA A 86 -37.53 15.48 -1.86
C ALA A 86 -37.84 14.94 -3.27
N GLU A 87 -37.18 13.86 -3.67
CA GLU A 87 -37.30 13.26 -4.99
C GLU A 87 -37.64 11.78 -4.85
N GLN A 88 -38.94 11.47 -4.87
CA GLN A 88 -39.44 10.21 -5.43
C GLN A 88 -39.27 10.21 -6.97
N THR A 89 -38.10 10.67 -7.43
CA THR A 89 -37.72 10.81 -8.82
C THR A 89 -36.51 9.94 -9.07
N THR A 90 -36.60 9.22 -10.17
CA THR A 90 -35.80 8.11 -10.66
C THR A 90 -34.34 8.45 -11.01
N ASP A 91 -33.73 9.44 -10.37
CA ASP A 91 -32.41 9.97 -10.71
C ASP A 91 -31.53 10.15 -9.46
N ASN A 92 -31.04 9.02 -8.93
CA ASN A 92 -30.06 8.99 -7.84
C ASN A 92 -28.73 9.58 -8.32
N LYS A 93 -28.58 10.90 -8.25
CA LYS A 93 -27.35 11.58 -8.68
C LYS A 93 -26.23 11.38 -7.66
N PHE A 94 -25.20 10.65 -8.06
CA PHE A 94 -23.94 10.52 -7.33
C PHE A 94 -22.91 11.49 -7.91
N VAL A 95 -22.20 12.22 -7.06
CA VAL A 95 -21.04 13.02 -7.49
C VAL A 95 -19.79 12.18 -7.29
N THR A 96 -19.09 11.91 -8.38
CA THR A 96 -17.84 11.13 -8.35
C THR A 96 -16.65 12.02 -8.67
N TYR A 97 -15.53 11.76 -8.01
CA TYR A 97 -14.25 12.38 -8.31
C TYR A 97 -13.22 11.28 -8.48
N ALA A 98 -12.43 11.37 -9.56
CA ALA A 98 -11.29 10.48 -9.79
C ALA A 98 -10.18 11.25 -10.50
N THR A 99 -8.94 11.00 -10.08
CA THR A 99 -7.75 11.46 -10.79
C THR A 99 -7.06 10.26 -11.45
N CYS A 100 -6.67 10.40 -12.71
CA CYS A 100 -5.92 9.35 -13.42
C CYS A 100 -4.41 9.62 -13.36
N CYS A 101 -3.61 8.57 -13.12
CA CYS A 101 -2.15 8.64 -13.18
C CYS A 101 -1.71 8.79 -14.65
N ARG A 102 -1.02 9.89 -14.96
CA ARG A 102 -0.56 10.23 -16.33
C ARG A 102 0.86 10.77 -16.30
N MET A 103 1.58 10.53 -17.39
CA MET A 103 2.90 11.11 -17.64
C MET A 103 2.74 12.60 -17.98
N THR A 104 3.39 13.48 -17.20
CA THR A 104 3.34 14.94 -17.37
C THR A 104 4.51 15.47 -18.19
N GLU A 105 5.63 14.76 -18.20
CA GLU A 105 6.85 15.11 -18.92
C GLU A 105 7.22 13.98 -19.88
N HIS A 106 7.62 14.33 -21.10
CA HIS A 106 8.07 13.39 -22.11
C HIS A 106 9.57 13.56 -22.32
N GLU A 107 10.30 12.44 -22.32
CA GLU A 107 11.73 12.41 -22.61
C GLU A 107 11.94 11.60 -23.89
N LEU A 108 12.86 12.07 -24.73
CA LEU A 108 13.31 11.31 -25.89
C LEU A 108 14.26 10.21 -25.41
N VAL A 109 13.90 8.96 -25.68
CA VAL A 109 14.77 7.82 -25.43
C VAL A 109 15.67 7.67 -26.66
N ARG A 110 16.98 7.69 -26.45
CA ARG A 110 18.02 7.54 -27.48
C ARG A 110 18.55 6.12 -27.53
#